data_AF-A0A7S2N0B8-F1
#
_entry.id   AF-A0A7S2N0B8-F1
#
_cell.length_a   1.000
_cell.length_b   1.000
_cell.length_c   1.000
_cell.angle_alpha   90.00
_cell.angle_beta   90.00
_cell.angle_gamma   90.00
#
_symmetry.space_group_name_H-M   'P 1'
#
loop_
_entity.id
_entity.type
_entity.pdbx_description
1 polymer ?
#
loop_
_entity_poly.entity_id
_entity_poly.type
_entity_poly.pdbx_seq_one_letter_code
_entity_poly.pdbx_strand_id
1 'polypeptide(L)'
;KIDETSRELLLLRRGGVPEAVLARWLGTAETGFTLRVQPPKHVAPPPLTASASASSPSTGEAAASAAVEGEVEGMQAPGMLLTHYAPDLPSFLLAADEAGVDASGPESASLRLSMDTAVILDYGGQLRRLQTVALAYRDLSPRADATEAATAVFEALRWAESQAQRGGKCVLLPRLGESDANLLVDGGSAPPGSEHEPALADRLYRAASGRQARIAVDGRSVVVQEPEE
;
A
#
# COMPACT_ATOMS: atom_id res chain seq x y z
N LYS A 1 21.44 13.32 -2.66
CA LYS A 1 21.78 14.40 -3.62
C LYS A 1 23.29 14.47 -3.73
N ILE A 2 23.83 14.45 -4.95
CA ILE A 2 25.27 14.55 -5.21
C ILE A 2 25.56 16.01 -5.59
N ASP A 3 26.64 16.58 -5.07
CA ASP A 3 27.24 17.80 -5.59
C ASP A 3 28.67 17.47 -6.07
N GLU A 4 28.83 17.45 -7.39
CA GLU A 4 30.09 17.11 -8.06
C GLU A 4 31.14 18.21 -7.90
N THR A 5 30.72 19.45 -7.63
CA THR A 5 31.61 20.62 -7.50
C THR A 5 32.35 20.61 -6.17
N SER A 6 31.64 20.27 -5.09
CA SER A 6 32.18 20.17 -3.73
C SER A 6 32.68 18.76 -3.37
N ARG A 7 32.37 17.75 -4.20
CA ARG A 7 32.51 16.31 -3.87
C ARG A 7 31.80 15.95 -2.56
N GLU A 8 30.64 16.55 -2.30
CA GLU A 8 29.79 16.23 -1.15
C GLU A 8 28.59 15.36 -1.58
N LEU A 9 28.34 14.29 -0.80
CA LEU A 9 27.17 13.42 -0.95
C LEU A 9 26.19 13.70 0.21
N LEU A 10 25.12 14.44 -0.08
CA LEU A 10 24.07 14.71 0.89
C LEU A 10 23.05 13.56 0.92
N LEU A 11 23.10 12.75 1.96
CA LEU A 11 22.20 11.62 2.19
C LEU A 11 21.06 12.02 3.15
N LEU A 12 19.89 12.34 2.60
CA LEU A 12 18.66 12.56 3.37
C LEU A 12 17.98 11.20 3.58
N ARG A 13 17.81 10.78 4.85
CA ARG A 13 17.23 9.46 5.20
C ARG A 13 16.05 9.59 6.18
N ARG A 14 15.07 8.68 6.06
CA ARG A 14 14.07 8.40 7.10
C ARG A 14 14.31 6.97 7.63
N GLY A 15 15.00 6.87 8.77
CA GLY A 15 15.16 5.62 9.54
C GLY A 15 16.14 4.57 8.96
N GLY A 16 16.04 3.35 9.52
CA GLY A 16 16.61 2.11 8.98
C GLY A 16 18.08 1.82 9.30
N VAL A 17 19.00 2.44 8.55
CA VAL A 17 20.40 1.98 8.48
C VAL A 17 21.28 2.66 9.54
N PRO A 18 22.01 1.92 10.40
CA PRO A 18 22.94 2.54 11.36
C PRO A 18 24.07 3.31 10.67
N GLU A 19 24.50 4.42 11.26
CA GLU A 19 25.55 5.28 10.69
C GLU A 19 26.87 4.54 10.42
N ALA A 20 27.26 3.63 11.31
CA ALA A 20 28.45 2.78 11.13
C ALA A 20 28.39 1.91 9.86
N VAL A 21 27.19 1.51 9.41
CA VAL A 21 27.03 0.73 8.17
C VAL A 21 27.26 1.60 6.94
N LEU A 22 26.77 2.86 6.97
CA LEU A 22 26.98 3.84 5.91
C LEU A 22 28.45 4.28 5.83
N ALA A 23 29.08 4.57 6.97
CA ALA A 23 30.49 4.90 7.05
C ALA A 23 31.37 3.75 6.50
N ARG A 24 31.03 2.50 6.82
CA ARG A 24 31.69 1.31 6.25
C ARG A 24 31.51 1.26 4.73
N TRP A 25 30.29 1.40 4.20
CA TRP A 25 30.04 1.35 2.75
C TRP A 25 30.80 2.44 1.98
N LEU A 26 30.82 3.67 2.50
CA LEU A 26 31.54 4.78 1.89
C LEU A 26 33.07 4.65 2.02
N GLY A 27 33.56 3.97 3.07
CA GLY A 27 34.98 3.67 3.25
C GLY A 27 35.48 2.48 2.41
N THR A 28 34.61 1.55 2.00
CA THR A 28 34.99 0.41 1.14
C THR A 28 35.05 0.77 -0.35
N ALA A 29 34.36 1.82 -0.77
CA ALA A 29 34.33 2.26 -2.16
C ALA A 29 35.21 3.51 -2.34
N GLU A 30 36.13 3.49 -3.32
CA GLU A 30 37.03 4.62 -3.68
C GLU A 30 36.28 5.78 -4.34
N THR A 31 35.28 6.32 -3.64
CA THR A 31 34.33 7.31 -4.18
C THR A 31 34.88 8.73 -4.10
N GLY A 32 35.78 9.01 -3.16
CA GLY A 32 36.35 10.35 -2.94
C GLY A 32 35.37 11.37 -2.33
N PHE A 33 34.18 10.94 -1.89
CA PHE A 33 33.20 11.77 -1.19
C PHE A 33 33.37 11.63 0.33
N THR A 34 33.22 12.74 1.06
CA THR A 34 33.23 12.72 2.53
C THR A 34 31.80 12.71 3.07
N LEU A 35 31.47 11.78 3.97
CA LEU A 35 30.17 11.75 4.63
C LEU A 35 30.03 12.95 5.59
N ARG A 36 28.95 13.73 5.44
CA ARG A 36 28.54 14.74 6.41
C ARG A 36 27.11 14.52 6.85
N VAL A 37 26.92 14.33 8.16
CA VAL A 37 25.61 14.29 8.79
C VAL A 37 25.15 15.72 9.05
N GLN A 38 24.09 16.14 8.35
CA GLN A 38 23.45 17.42 8.66
C GLN A 38 22.56 17.24 9.90
N PRO A 39 22.75 18.00 10.99
CA PRO A 39 21.84 17.95 12.12
C PRO A 39 20.43 18.37 11.69
N PRO A 40 19.37 17.84 12.31
CA PRO A 40 18.01 18.27 12.01
C PRO A 40 17.91 19.78 12.18
N LYS A 41 17.43 20.46 11.13
CA LYS A 41 17.26 21.92 11.13
C LYS A 41 16.18 22.29 12.15
N HIS A 42 16.60 22.56 13.37
CA HIS A 42 15.72 22.91 14.48
C HIS A 42 15.03 24.22 14.11
N VAL A 43 13.77 24.14 13.70
CA VAL A 43 12.92 25.32 13.52
C VAL A 43 12.66 25.83 14.94
N ALA A 44 13.35 26.90 15.32
CA ALA A 44 13.06 27.56 16.58
C ALA A 44 11.61 28.08 16.52
N PRO A 45 10.78 27.82 17.54
CA PRO A 45 9.46 28.43 17.60
C PRO A 45 9.61 29.96 17.61
N PRO A 46 8.75 30.71 16.92
CA PRO A 46 8.83 32.16 16.89
C PRO A 46 8.65 32.73 18.32
N PRO A 47 9.36 33.83 18.66
CA PRO A 47 9.27 34.41 20.00
C PRO A 47 7.86 34.95 20.26
N LEU A 48 7.26 34.51 21.36
CA LEU A 48 5.97 35.02 21.83
C LEU A 48 6.12 36.48 22.28
N THR A 49 5.75 37.43 21.41
CA THR A 49 5.64 38.84 21.77
C THR A 49 4.44 39.04 22.70
N ALA A 50 4.72 39.37 23.96
CA ALA A 50 3.69 39.69 24.94
C ALA A 50 2.98 41.02 24.63
N SER A 51 1.67 41.06 24.89
CA SER A 51 1.00 42.28 25.33
C SER A 51 -0.22 41.94 26.19
N ALA A 52 -0.42 42.71 27.25
CA ALA A 52 -1.48 42.51 28.27
C ALA A 52 -2.87 42.94 27.71
N SER A 53 -4.03 42.67 28.34
CA SER A 53 -4.31 42.68 29.78
C SER A 53 -5.63 41.97 30.16
N ALA A 54 -5.66 41.43 31.39
CA ALA A 54 -6.81 41.22 32.29
C ALA A 54 -8.25 41.12 31.76
N SER A 55 -8.93 39.99 32.06
CA SER A 55 -9.96 39.93 33.13
C SER A 55 -10.62 38.53 33.22
N SER A 56 -10.68 37.94 34.42
CA SER A 56 -11.61 36.84 34.75
C SER A 56 -12.98 37.43 35.15
N PRO A 57 -14.14 36.76 34.97
CA PRO A 57 -14.49 35.62 35.83
C PRO A 57 -15.42 34.52 35.23
N SER A 58 -15.71 33.53 36.10
CA SER A 58 -16.88 32.62 36.15
C SER A 58 -17.19 31.64 35.01
N THR A 59 -17.01 30.35 35.35
CA THR A 59 -18.01 29.26 35.29
C THR A 59 -19.23 29.45 34.37
N GLY A 60 -19.35 28.61 33.34
CA GLY A 60 -20.54 28.53 32.49
C GLY A 60 -20.56 27.22 31.69
N GLU A 61 -21.73 26.59 31.62
CA GLU A 61 -21.98 25.28 31.02
C GLU A 61 -22.30 25.39 29.51
N ALA A 62 -22.01 24.31 28.78
CA ALA A 62 -22.67 23.85 27.54
C ALA A 62 -22.84 24.76 26.28
N ALA A 63 -22.52 24.13 25.14
CA ALA A 63 -23.13 24.30 23.81
C ALA A 63 -22.93 25.64 23.03
N ALA A 64 -22.19 25.53 21.93
CA ALA A 64 -22.37 26.36 20.74
C ALA A 64 -22.26 25.48 19.48
N SER A 65 -22.99 25.83 18.42
CA SER A 65 -23.05 25.11 17.13
C SER A 65 -22.74 26.07 15.98
N ALA A 66 -22.09 25.57 14.92
CA ALA A 66 -21.80 26.26 13.64
C ALA A 66 -20.86 27.51 13.73
N ALA A 67 -20.17 27.99 12.69
CA ALA A 67 -19.65 27.45 11.41
C ALA A 67 -18.78 28.56 10.74
N VAL A 68 -17.84 28.34 9.80
CA VAL A 68 -17.07 27.18 9.30
C VAL A 68 -15.89 27.77 8.48
N GLU A 69 -14.67 27.24 8.58
CA GLU A 69 -13.63 27.34 7.52
C GLU A 69 -12.54 26.27 7.74
N GLY A 70 -12.01 25.69 6.66
CA GLY A 70 -11.46 24.33 6.69
C GLY A 70 -9.95 24.20 6.92
N GLU A 71 -9.58 23.43 7.94
CA GLU A 71 -8.29 22.72 8.00
C GLU A 71 -8.53 21.22 8.22
N VAL A 72 -7.77 20.37 7.52
CA VAL A 72 -7.90 18.89 7.57
C VAL A 72 -7.16 18.35 8.79
N GLU A 73 -7.65 18.72 9.98
CA GLU A 73 -7.09 18.32 11.26
C GLU A 73 -7.74 16.99 11.72
N GLY A 74 -7.00 15.87 11.58
CA GLY A 74 -7.54 14.56 11.95
C GLY A 74 -6.73 13.30 11.59
N MET A 75 -5.62 13.42 10.83
CA MET A 75 -4.78 12.27 10.48
C MET A 75 -3.67 12.04 11.52
N GLN A 76 -4.06 11.58 12.72
CA GLN A 76 -3.19 11.56 13.89
C GLN A 76 -2.48 10.21 14.17
N ALA A 77 -2.71 9.17 13.36
CA ALA A 77 -2.11 7.84 13.55
C ALA A 77 -1.34 7.34 12.30
N PRO A 78 -0.15 6.73 12.46
CA PRO A 78 0.56 6.07 11.36
C PRO A 78 -0.28 4.91 10.81
N GLY A 79 -0.36 4.80 9.48
CA GLY A 79 -1.22 3.83 8.77
C GLY A 79 -2.53 4.41 8.18
N MET A 80 -2.95 5.62 8.56
CA MET A 80 -4.25 6.16 8.12
C MET A 80 -4.36 6.50 6.62
N LEU A 81 -3.28 6.91 5.98
CA LEU A 81 -3.27 7.21 4.53
C LEU A 81 -3.52 5.93 3.72
N LEU A 82 -4.32 5.99 2.65
CA LEU A 82 -4.61 4.81 1.82
C LEU A 82 -3.36 4.16 1.24
N THR A 83 -2.33 4.95 0.91
CA THR A 83 -1.09 4.49 0.26
C THR A 83 -0.07 3.82 1.19
N HIS A 84 -0.36 3.67 2.49
CA HIS A 84 0.65 3.32 3.50
C HIS A 84 1.27 1.91 3.35
N TYR A 85 0.75 1.08 2.45
CA TYR A 85 1.23 -0.27 2.12
C TYR A 85 1.21 -0.59 0.62
N ALA A 86 1.00 0.42 -0.24
CA ALA A 86 1.02 0.21 -1.69
C ALA A 86 2.45 -0.11 -2.14
N PRO A 87 2.70 -1.26 -2.80
CA PRO A 87 4.02 -1.55 -3.33
C PRO A 87 4.30 -0.65 -4.55
N ASP A 88 5.58 -0.55 -4.94
CA ASP A 88 5.99 0.23 -6.13
C ASP A 88 5.28 -0.22 -7.43
N LEU A 89 4.79 -1.46 -7.48
CA LEU A 89 3.97 -1.98 -8.58
C LEU A 89 2.47 -1.62 -8.39
N PRO A 90 1.78 -1.12 -9.44
CA PRO A 90 0.34 -0.95 -9.45
C PRO A 90 -0.39 -2.22 -8.97
N SER A 91 -1.17 -2.06 -7.91
CA SER A 91 -1.85 -3.16 -7.23
C SER A 91 -3.37 -3.02 -7.35
N PHE A 92 -4.05 -4.14 -7.56
CA PHE A 92 -5.48 -4.19 -7.85
C PHE A 92 -6.15 -5.33 -7.09
N LEU A 93 -7.33 -5.08 -6.51
CA LEU A 93 -8.22 -6.13 -6.01
C LEU A 93 -8.93 -6.79 -7.20
N LEU A 94 -8.83 -8.10 -7.34
CA LEU A 94 -9.65 -8.85 -8.30
C LEU A 94 -11.07 -9.00 -7.75
N ALA A 95 -12.05 -8.50 -8.51
CA ALA A 95 -13.46 -8.78 -8.21
C ALA A 95 -13.78 -10.26 -8.52
N ALA A 96 -14.58 -10.89 -7.67
CA ALA A 96 -15.02 -12.28 -7.81
C ALA A 96 -16.11 -12.49 -8.89
N ASP A 97 -16.54 -11.41 -9.55
CA ASP A 97 -17.57 -11.44 -10.59
C ASP A 97 -17.00 -12.08 -11.87
N GLU A 98 -17.18 -13.40 -11.97
CA GLU A 98 -16.74 -14.31 -13.05
C GLU A 98 -17.27 -13.93 -14.45
N ALA A 99 -18.18 -12.95 -14.54
CA ALA A 99 -18.63 -12.35 -15.79
C ALA A 99 -17.49 -11.52 -16.41
N GLY A 100 -16.58 -12.23 -17.10
CA GLY A 100 -15.50 -11.62 -17.87
C GLY A 100 -16.02 -10.51 -18.77
N VAL A 101 -15.41 -9.33 -18.69
CA VAL A 101 -15.95 -8.15 -19.37
C VAL A 101 -15.66 -8.24 -20.86
N ASP A 102 -16.73 -8.32 -21.67
CA ASP A 102 -16.63 -8.22 -23.12
C ASP A 102 -15.96 -6.90 -23.52
N ALA A 103 -15.05 -6.99 -24.49
CA ALA A 103 -14.15 -5.91 -24.91
C ALA A 103 -14.83 -4.71 -25.60
N SER A 104 -16.16 -4.66 -25.59
CA SER A 104 -16.99 -3.91 -26.54
C SER A 104 -17.99 -2.96 -25.87
N GLY A 105 -17.95 -2.83 -24.53
CA GLY A 105 -18.70 -1.81 -23.79
C GLY A 105 -18.10 -0.40 -23.97
N PRO A 106 -18.90 0.67 -23.91
CA PRO A 106 -18.45 2.03 -24.21
C PRO A 106 -17.56 2.65 -23.11
N GLU A 107 -16.38 3.12 -23.52
CA GLU A 107 -15.64 4.29 -23.01
C GLU A 107 -15.73 4.66 -21.51
N SER A 108 -15.39 3.72 -20.62
CA SER A 108 -14.60 4.06 -19.42
C SER A 108 -13.15 3.63 -19.68
N ALA A 109 -12.17 4.49 -19.36
CA ALA A 109 -10.75 4.34 -19.71
C ALA A 109 -10.08 3.12 -19.03
N SER A 110 -10.37 1.93 -19.56
CA SER A 110 -10.04 0.66 -18.92
C SER A 110 -8.72 0.11 -19.45
N LEU A 111 -7.65 0.26 -18.67
CA LEU A 111 -6.33 -0.22 -19.04
C LEU A 111 -6.31 -1.76 -19.11
N ARG A 112 -5.81 -2.31 -20.23
CA ARG A 112 -5.59 -3.76 -20.39
C ARG A 112 -4.15 -4.13 -20.09
N LEU A 113 -3.98 -5.07 -19.17
CA LEU A 113 -2.68 -5.65 -18.78
C LEU A 113 -2.65 -7.13 -19.13
N SER A 114 -1.48 -7.63 -19.53
CA SER A 114 -1.28 -9.05 -19.86
C SER A 114 -0.93 -9.85 -18.60
N MET A 115 -1.58 -11.01 -18.41
CA MET A 115 -1.42 -11.84 -17.21
C MET A 115 0.02 -12.36 -17.05
N ASP A 116 0.73 -12.60 -18.16
CA ASP A 116 2.15 -12.99 -18.16
C ASP A 116 3.11 -11.92 -17.59
N THR A 117 2.61 -10.71 -17.33
CA THR A 117 3.30 -9.62 -16.61
C THR A 117 2.70 -9.32 -15.24
N ALA A 118 1.68 -10.06 -14.81
CA ALA A 118 1.03 -9.89 -13.52
C ALA A 118 1.67 -10.77 -12.44
N VAL A 119 1.85 -10.21 -11.24
CA VAL A 119 2.20 -10.94 -10.03
C VAL A 119 0.93 -11.21 -9.24
N ILE A 120 0.72 -12.43 -8.78
CA ILE A 120 -0.46 -12.80 -7.99
C ILE A 120 -0.04 -13.05 -6.55
N LEU A 121 -0.65 -12.31 -5.63
CA LEU A 121 -0.77 -12.74 -4.25
C LEU A 121 -2.15 -13.37 -4.09
N ASP A 122 -2.21 -14.54 -3.46
CA ASP A 122 -3.44 -15.32 -3.27
C ASP A 122 -3.74 -15.52 -1.78
N TYR A 123 -4.93 -15.97 -1.43
CA TYR A 123 -5.33 -16.35 -0.09
C TYR A 123 -6.26 -17.55 -0.15
N GLY A 124 -5.85 -18.68 0.43
CA GLY A 124 -6.64 -19.92 0.42
C GLY A 124 -6.84 -20.52 -0.97
N GLY A 125 -5.96 -20.22 -1.92
CA GLY A 125 -6.03 -20.72 -3.30
C GLY A 125 -7.15 -20.15 -4.18
N GLN A 126 -7.79 -19.04 -3.80
CA GLN A 126 -8.88 -18.40 -4.58
C GLN A 126 -8.46 -18.07 -6.02
N LEU A 127 -7.22 -17.64 -6.22
CA LEU A 127 -6.65 -17.23 -7.50
C LEU A 127 -5.74 -18.30 -8.13
N ARG A 128 -5.61 -19.48 -7.51
CA ARG A 128 -4.68 -20.56 -7.89
C ARG A 128 -4.75 -20.96 -9.36
N ARG A 129 -5.94 -20.91 -9.98
CA ARG A 129 -6.13 -21.18 -11.42
C ARG A 129 -5.25 -20.31 -12.33
N LEU A 130 -4.94 -19.09 -11.89
CA LEU A 130 -4.14 -18.11 -12.62
C LEU A 130 -2.62 -18.34 -12.49
N GLN A 131 -2.18 -19.21 -11.58
CA GLN A 131 -0.77 -19.56 -11.38
C GLN A 131 -0.07 -20.02 -12.68
N THR A 132 -0.82 -20.61 -13.61
CA THR A 132 -0.28 -21.14 -14.89
C THR A 132 -0.07 -20.08 -15.96
N VAL A 133 -0.66 -18.89 -15.81
CA VAL A 133 -0.64 -17.78 -16.79
C VAL A 133 0.00 -16.51 -16.24
N ALA A 134 0.24 -16.43 -14.93
CA ALA A 134 0.89 -15.31 -14.26
C ALA A 134 2.43 -15.33 -14.36
N LEU A 135 3.08 -14.17 -14.25
CA LEU A 135 4.55 -14.07 -14.15
C LEU A 135 5.10 -14.76 -12.89
N ALA A 136 4.37 -14.60 -11.79
CA ALA A 136 4.71 -15.12 -10.48
C ALA A 136 3.43 -15.24 -9.63
N TYR A 137 3.42 -16.22 -8.73
CA TYR A 137 2.29 -16.51 -7.84
C TYR A 137 2.83 -16.85 -6.44
N ARG A 138 2.19 -16.30 -5.40
CA ARG A 138 2.46 -16.63 -4.00
C ARG A 138 1.17 -16.59 -3.19
N ASP A 139 0.83 -17.69 -2.53
CA ASP A 139 -0.28 -17.71 -1.57
C ASP A 139 0.18 -17.15 -0.22
N LEU A 140 -0.66 -16.32 0.41
CA LEU A 140 -0.45 -15.74 1.74
C LEU A 140 -0.78 -16.73 2.87
N SER A 141 -1.75 -17.62 2.63
CA SER A 141 -2.05 -18.77 3.48
C SER A 141 -2.83 -19.81 2.65
N PRO A 142 -2.18 -20.92 2.24
CA PRO A 142 -2.85 -22.02 1.53
C PRO A 142 -3.98 -22.69 2.32
N ARG A 143 -4.14 -22.35 3.61
CA ARG A 143 -5.16 -22.89 4.51
C ARG A 143 -6.30 -21.90 4.80
N ALA A 144 -6.28 -20.71 4.19
CA ALA A 144 -7.15 -19.59 4.53
C ALA A 144 -7.10 -19.22 6.04
N ASP A 145 -5.89 -19.22 6.61
CA ASP A 145 -5.63 -18.71 7.97
C ASP A 145 -5.25 -17.22 7.88
N ALA A 146 -6.15 -16.35 8.34
CA ALA A 146 -5.91 -14.91 8.31
C ALA A 146 -4.78 -14.46 9.24
N THR A 147 -4.40 -15.23 10.27
CA THR A 147 -3.27 -14.93 11.17
C THR A 147 -1.95 -15.16 10.45
N GLU A 148 -1.84 -16.27 9.73
CA GLU A 148 -0.71 -16.59 8.85
C GLU A 148 -0.59 -15.52 7.76
N ALA A 149 -1.66 -15.28 7.02
CA ALA A 149 -1.69 -14.31 5.92
C ALA A 149 -1.43 -12.87 6.39
N ALA A 150 -1.97 -12.44 7.53
CA ALA A 150 -1.70 -11.12 8.11
C ALA A 150 -0.24 -10.95 8.56
N THR A 151 0.46 -12.04 8.86
CA THR A 151 1.90 -12.03 9.16
C THR A 151 2.74 -12.00 7.87
N ALA A 152 2.32 -12.75 6.85
CA ALA A 152 3.02 -12.87 5.56
C ALA A 152 2.84 -11.67 4.61
N VAL A 153 1.72 -10.94 4.68
CA VAL A 153 1.31 -9.96 3.65
C VAL A 153 2.37 -8.90 3.33
N PHE A 154 3.07 -8.33 4.33
CA PHE A 154 4.08 -7.30 4.08
C PHE A 154 5.37 -7.85 3.45
N GLU A 155 5.72 -9.11 3.73
CA GLU A 155 6.83 -9.78 3.06
C GLU A 155 6.45 -10.14 1.62
N ALA A 156 5.21 -10.59 1.41
CA ALA A 156 4.67 -10.93 0.10
C ALA A 156 4.55 -9.72 -0.83
N LEU A 157 4.14 -8.55 -0.33
CA LEU A 157 4.12 -7.29 -1.11
C LEU A 157 5.52 -6.87 -1.55
N ARG A 158 6.52 -6.93 -0.66
CA ARG A 158 7.94 -6.67 -1.03
C ARG A 158 8.51 -7.70 -1.99
N TRP A 159 8.11 -8.96 -1.85
CA TRP A 159 8.45 -10.01 -2.81
C TRP A 159 7.84 -9.72 -4.18
N ALA A 160 6.63 -9.17 -4.24
CA ALA A 160 5.99 -8.79 -5.50
C ALA A 160 6.74 -7.65 -6.20
N GLU A 161 7.19 -6.62 -5.48
CA GLU A 161 8.05 -5.55 -6.01
C GLU A 161 9.31 -6.09 -6.70
N SER A 162 9.96 -7.10 -6.10
CA SER A 162 11.16 -7.71 -6.70
C SER A 162 10.91 -8.37 -8.06
N GLN A 163 9.66 -8.72 -8.39
CA GLN A 163 9.30 -9.26 -9.71
C GLN A 163 9.27 -8.19 -10.81
N ALA A 164 9.28 -6.89 -10.48
CA ALA A 164 9.41 -5.82 -11.47
C ALA A 164 10.68 -5.99 -12.32
N GLN A 165 11.78 -6.45 -11.70
CA GLN A 165 13.05 -6.78 -12.38
C GLN A 165 12.92 -7.93 -13.40
N ARG A 166 11.85 -8.74 -13.31
CA ARG A 166 11.53 -9.85 -14.21
C ARG A 166 10.44 -9.49 -15.24
N GLY A 167 10.07 -8.21 -15.35
CA GLY A 167 9.02 -7.73 -16.24
C GLY A 167 7.62 -7.60 -15.61
N GLY A 168 7.52 -7.71 -14.28
CA GLY A 168 6.27 -7.48 -13.55
C GLY A 168 5.74 -6.06 -13.76
N LYS A 169 4.45 -5.93 -14.09
CA LYS A 169 3.77 -4.64 -14.33
C LYS A 169 2.68 -4.32 -13.33
N CYS A 170 2.12 -5.32 -12.66
CA CYS A 170 1.10 -5.14 -11.63
C CYS A 170 1.11 -6.28 -10.61
N VAL A 171 0.45 -6.03 -9.47
CA VAL A 171 0.10 -7.04 -8.47
C VAL A 171 -1.42 -7.21 -8.44
N LEU A 172 -1.87 -8.46 -8.47
CA LEU A 172 -3.27 -8.83 -8.29
C LEU A 172 -3.43 -9.41 -6.88
N LEU A 173 -4.43 -8.92 -6.16
CA LEU A 173 -4.73 -9.26 -4.78
C LEU A 173 -6.15 -9.86 -4.69
N PRO A 174 -6.42 -10.79 -3.76
CA PRO A 174 -7.77 -11.31 -3.56
C PRO A 174 -8.63 -10.24 -2.88
N ARG A 175 -9.91 -10.18 -3.26
CA ARG A 175 -10.91 -9.35 -2.58
C ARG A 175 -11.50 -10.16 -1.42
N LEU A 176 -11.20 -9.73 -0.20
CA LEU A 176 -11.70 -10.36 1.03
C LEU A 176 -12.87 -9.55 1.62
N GLY A 177 -13.75 -10.20 2.38
CA GLY A 177 -14.84 -9.54 3.10
C GLY A 177 -16.17 -9.39 2.34
N GLU A 178 -16.24 -9.77 1.07
CA GLU A 178 -17.51 -10.00 0.37
C GLU A 178 -17.78 -11.50 0.33
N SER A 179 -18.84 -11.93 1.02
CA SER A 179 -19.25 -13.33 1.11
C SER A 179 -19.91 -13.82 -0.17
N ASP A 180 -19.13 -13.95 -1.25
CA ASP A 180 -19.50 -14.79 -2.39
C ASP A 180 -19.43 -16.26 -1.98
N ALA A 181 -20.52 -16.70 -1.34
CA ALA A 181 -20.74 -18.06 -0.83
C ALA A 181 -20.75 -19.16 -1.93
N ASN A 182 -20.36 -18.85 -3.16
CA ASN A 182 -20.33 -19.73 -4.32
C ASN A 182 -18.93 -20.18 -4.74
N LEU A 183 -17.83 -19.61 -4.21
CA LEU A 183 -16.46 -20.03 -4.58
C LEU A 183 -15.87 -21.13 -3.69
N LEU A 184 -16.55 -21.52 -2.60
CA LEU A 184 -16.17 -22.67 -1.77
C LEU A 184 -16.77 -23.99 -2.29
N VAL A 185 -16.34 -24.42 -3.47
CA VAL A 185 -16.49 -25.82 -3.90
C VAL A 185 -15.31 -26.62 -3.34
N ASP A 186 -15.62 -27.77 -2.74
CA ASP A 186 -14.70 -28.70 -2.05
C ASP A 186 -14.05 -28.24 -0.73
N GLY A 187 -14.84 -28.34 0.35
CA GLY A 187 -14.40 -29.18 1.47
C GLY A 187 -13.69 -28.52 2.64
N GLY A 188 -13.60 -27.18 2.68
CA GLY A 188 -12.99 -26.44 3.80
C GLY A 188 -13.85 -25.28 4.27
N SER A 189 -14.83 -25.52 5.15
CA SER A 189 -15.49 -24.43 5.86
C SER A 189 -14.48 -23.77 6.80
N ALA A 190 -13.98 -22.60 6.41
CA ALA A 190 -13.18 -21.76 7.30
C ALA A 190 -13.97 -21.49 8.59
N PRO A 191 -13.35 -21.56 9.79
CA PRO A 191 -14.05 -21.29 11.04
C PRO A 191 -14.62 -19.86 11.03
N PRO A 192 -15.82 -19.65 11.61
CA PRO A 192 -16.53 -18.38 11.47
C PRO A 192 -15.73 -17.22 12.08
N GLY A 193 -15.39 -16.24 11.25
CA GLY A 193 -14.84 -14.96 11.66
C GLY A 193 -13.51 -15.05 12.37
N SER A 194 -12.45 -15.41 11.65
CA SER A 194 -11.10 -15.11 12.14
C SER A 194 -10.96 -13.59 12.33
N GLU A 195 -10.64 -13.14 13.54
CA GLU A 195 -10.62 -11.72 13.92
C GLU A 195 -9.67 -10.87 13.06
N HIS A 196 -8.72 -11.53 12.40
CA HIS A 196 -7.72 -10.94 11.53
C HIS A 196 -8.17 -10.78 10.07
N GLU A 197 -9.24 -11.43 9.60
CA GLU A 197 -9.68 -11.32 8.21
C GLU A 197 -10.08 -9.89 7.81
N PRO A 198 -10.87 -9.12 8.61
CA PRO A 198 -11.14 -7.72 8.30
C PRO A 198 -9.87 -6.85 8.28
N ALA A 199 -8.90 -7.17 9.15
CA ALA A 199 -7.62 -6.48 9.20
C ALA A 199 -6.70 -6.84 8.01
N LEU A 200 -6.82 -8.05 7.46
CA LEU A 200 -6.15 -8.45 6.22
C LEU A 200 -6.81 -7.79 5.01
N ALA A 201 -8.14 -7.73 4.98
CA ALA A 201 -8.92 -7.05 3.95
C ALA A 201 -8.56 -5.55 3.84
N ASP A 202 -8.52 -4.81 4.96
CA ASP A 202 -8.09 -3.40 4.97
C ASP A 202 -6.65 -3.23 4.46
N ARG A 203 -5.72 -4.11 4.84
CA ARG A 203 -4.32 -4.07 4.34
C ARG A 203 -4.23 -4.28 2.84
N LEU A 204 -4.96 -5.27 2.29
CA LEU A 204 -5.00 -5.52 0.85
C LEU A 204 -5.69 -4.39 0.09
N TYR A 205 -6.77 -3.83 0.64
CA TYR A 205 -7.47 -2.68 0.09
C TYR A 205 -6.57 -1.43 0.03
N ARG A 206 -5.80 -1.15 1.11
CA ARG A 206 -4.78 -0.08 1.13
C ARG A 206 -3.64 -0.36 0.16
N ALA A 207 -3.15 -1.59 0.06
CA ALA A 207 -2.11 -1.95 -0.91
C ALA A 207 -2.58 -1.70 -2.36
N ALA A 208 -3.85 -1.99 -2.68
CA ALA A 208 -4.45 -1.66 -3.97
C ALA A 208 -4.82 -0.17 -4.13
N SER A 209 -4.81 0.63 -3.05
CA SER A 209 -5.43 1.96 -2.98
C SER A 209 -6.90 1.96 -3.43
N GLY A 210 -7.65 0.88 -3.11
CA GLY A 210 -9.04 0.67 -3.52
C GLY A 210 -9.26 0.35 -5.00
N ARG A 211 -8.21 0.33 -5.84
CA ARG A 211 -8.33 0.05 -7.28
C ARG A 211 -8.76 -1.39 -7.53
N GLN A 212 -9.60 -1.57 -8.54
CA GLN A 212 -10.20 -2.86 -8.87
C GLN A 212 -9.80 -3.31 -10.27
N ALA A 213 -9.76 -4.64 -10.45
CA ALA A 213 -9.52 -5.26 -11.74
C ALA A 213 -10.45 -6.46 -11.93
N ARG A 214 -10.69 -6.80 -13.20
CA ARG A 214 -11.47 -7.97 -13.62
C ARG A 214 -10.64 -8.77 -14.62
N ILE A 215 -10.82 -10.08 -14.62
CA ILE A 215 -10.21 -10.95 -15.62
C ILE A 215 -11.04 -10.81 -16.91
N ALA A 216 -10.39 -10.67 -18.06
CA ALA A 216 -11.09 -10.64 -19.34
C ALA A 216 -11.58 -12.05 -19.73
N VAL A 217 -12.56 -12.12 -20.63
CA VAL A 217 -13.14 -13.38 -21.14
C VAL A 217 -12.07 -14.34 -21.72
N ASP A 218 -10.92 -13.82 -22.18
CA ASP A 218 -9.81 -14.61 -22.71
C ASP A 218 -9.00 -15.37 -21.64
N GLY A 219 -9.22 -15.10 -20.34
CA GLY A 219 -8.46 -15.67 -19.22
C GLY A 219 -6.97 -15.31 -19.18
N ARG A 220 -6.52 -14.37 -20.03
CA ARG A 220 -5.12 -14.00 -20.27
C ARG A 220 -4.84 -12.51 -20.16
N SER A 221 -5.89 -11.68 -20.18
CA SER A 221 -5.83 -10.25 -19.97
C SER A 221 -6.55 -9.87 -18.68
N VAL A 222 -6.09 -8.79 -18.06
CA VAL A 222 -6.71 -8.14 -16.92
C VAL A 222 -7.20 -6.75 -17.36
N VAL A 223 -8.45 -6.44 -17.07
CA VAL A 223 -9.06 -5.14 -17.30
C VAL A 223 -9.07 -4.39 -15.97
N VAL A 224 -8.32 -3.30 -15.91
CA VAL A 224 -8.27 -2.41 -14.75
C VAL A 224 -9.37 -1.37 -14.87
N GLN A 225 -10.08 -1.11 -13.77
CA GLN A 225 -10.95 0.06 -13.63
C GLN A 225 -10.14 1.15 -12.93
N GLU A 226 -9.84 2.24 -13.65
CA GLU A 226 -9.34 3.46 -13.03
C GLU A 226 -10.51 4.13 -12.28
N PRO A 227 -10.30 4.62 -11.05
CA PRO A 227 -11.33 5.41 -10.37
C PRO A 227 -11.54 6.73 -11.12
N GLU A 228 -12.80 7.13 -11.32
CA GLU A 228 -13.11 8.50 -11.76
C GLU A 228 -12.69 9.48 -10.64
N GLU A 229 -11.91 10.51 -11.00
CA GLU A 229 -11.40 11.55 -10.10
C GLU A 229 -12.46 12.62 -9.73
#